data_AF-A0A7S0Y1S7-F1
#
_entry.id   AF-A0A7S0Y1S7-F1
#
_cell.length_a   1.000
_cell.length_b   1.000
_cell.length_c   1.000
_cell.angle_alpha   90.00
_cell.angle_beta   90.00
_cell.angle_gamma   90.00
#
_symmetry.space_group_name_H-M   'P 1'
#
loop_
_entity.id
_entity.type
_entity.pdbx_description
1 polymer ?
#
loop_
_entity_poly.entity_id
_entity_poly.type
_entity_poly.pdbx_seq_one_letter_code
_entity_poly.pdbx_strand_id
1 'polypeptide(L)'
;FGMLEAGAISRKNVQNILFKNFLDASGAAICFWLLGFGFAYGDTVGGFIGDGNYAIRDIYNGAGGEGGGDGWQGWFFQWAFTGAAATIVAGSVAERCKIEAYFVYSIFVSTFIYPVVVHWVWGSGYLSAWGAMPDENGDARPILQYN
;
A
#
# COMPACT_ATOMS: atom_id res chain seq x y z
N PHE A 1 10.32 -5.60 12.11
CA PHE A 1 9.44 -6.77 12.30
C PHE A 1 10.22 -8.07 12.46
N GLY A 2 11.08 -8.45 11.50
CA GLY A 2 11.83 -9.71 11.58
C GLY A 2 12.57 -10.01 12.89
N MET A 3 13.20 -9.03 13.54
CA MET A 3 13.85 -9.25 14.85
C MET A 3 12.85 -9.49 16.00
N LEU A 4 11.68 -8.86 15.96
CA LEU A 4 10.62 -9.05 16.96
C LEU A 4 10.01 -10.46 16.82
N GLU A 5 9.71 -10.87 15.60
CA GLU A 5 9.15 -12.20 15.33
C GLU A 5 10.16 -13.31 15.63
N ALA A 6 11.42 -13.13 15.25
CA ALA A 6 12.49 -14.07 15.59
C ALA A 6 12.67 -14.25 17.10
N GLY A 7 12.43 -13.20 17.90
CA GLY A 7 12.47 -13.27 19.36
C GLY A 7 11.25 -13.96 19.99
N ALA A 8 10.10 -13.96 19.30
CA ALA A 8 8.85 -14.54 19.79
C ALA A 8 8.69 -16.04 19.48
N ILE A 9 9.56 -16.61 18.64
CA ILE A 9 9.44 -17.99 18.18
C ILE A 9 10.61 -18.90 18.57
N SER A 10 10.38 -20.20 18.45
CA SER A 10 11.38 -21.21 18.77
C SER A 10 12.59 -21.14 17.81
N ARG A 11 13.82 -21.28 18.34
CA ARG A 11 15.08 -21.16 17.56
C ARG A 11 15.12 -22.01 16.29
N LYS A 12 14.48 -23.18 16.31
CA LYS A 12 14.36 -24.09 15.16
C LYS A 12 13.64 -23.47 13.95
N ASN A 13 12.76 -22.49 14.18
CA ASN A 13 11.93 -21.88 13.14
C ASN A 13 12.39 -20.46 12.76
N VAL A 14 13.41 -19.92 13.44
CA VAL A 14 13.87 -18.53 13.29
C VAL A 14 14.31 -18.21 11.86
N GLN A 15 15.10 -19.10 11.25
CA GLN A 15 15.57 -18.92 9.88
C GLN A 15 14.40 -18.79 8.88
N ASN A 16 13.33 -19.57 9.08
CA ASN A 16 12.18 -19.54 8.19
C ASN A 16 11.40 -18.21 8.30
N ILE A 17 11.30 -17.65 9.51
CA ILE A 17 10.62 -16.38 9.74
C ILE A 17 11.43 -15.18 9.24
N LEU A 18 12.75 -15.20 9.43
CA LEU A 18 13.62 -14.16 8.87
C LEU A 18 13.56 -14.14 7.34
N PHE A 19 13.52 -15.32 6.71
CA PHE A 19 13.38 -15.44 5.27
C PHE A 19 12.02 -14.90 4.77
N LYS A 20 10.92 -15.18 5.50
CA LYS A 20 9.59 -14.60 5.19
C LYS A 20 9.59 -13.08 5.24
N ASN A 21 10.18 -12.49 6.28
CA ASN A 21 10.26 -11.03 6.40
C ASN A 21 11.04 -10.39 5.25
N PHE A 22 12.11 -11.05 4.80
CA PHE A 22 12.87 -10.59 3.64
C PHE A 22 12.05 -10.69 2.34
N LEU A 23 11.33 -11.80 2.15
CA LEU A 23 10.44 -11.99 1.02
C LEU A 23 9.29 -10.98 1.01
N ASP A 24 8.74 -10.63 2.17
CA ASP A 24 7.68 -9.61 2.26
C ASP A 24 8.21 -8.23 1.91
N ALA A 25 9.39 -7.84 2.42
CA ALA A 25 9.97 -6.54 2.11
C ALA A 25 10.25 -6.38 0.60
N SER A 26 10.89 -7.39 0.00
CA SER A 26 11.25 -7.40 -1.43
C SER A 26 10.04 -7.62 -2.34
N GLY A 27 9.14 -8.54 -1.97
CA GLY A 27 7.90 -8.82 -2.69
C GLY A 27 6.95 -7.63 -2.66
N ALA A 28 6.77 -7.00 -1.51
CA ALA A 28 5.97 -5.77 -1.40
C ALA A 28 6.58 -4.64 -2.22
N ALA A 29 7.91 -4.49 -2.28
CA ALA A 29 8.55 -3.49 -3.14
C ALA A 29 8.16 -3.69 -4.61
N ILE A 30 8.34 -4.90 -5.13
CA ILE A 30 8.06 -5.19 -6.54
C ILE A 30 6.57 -5.06 -6.85
N CYS A 31 5.70 -5.61 -6.01
CA CYS A 31 4.26 -5.60 -6.23
C CYS A 31 3.66 -4.19 -6.11
N PHE A 32 4.09 -3.43 -5.09
CA PHE A 32 3.64 -2.06 -4.90
C PHE A 32 4.18 -1.14 -5.99
N TRP A 33 5.41 -1.35 -6.45
CA TRP A 33 5.96 -0.62 -7.60
C TRP A 33 5.18 -0.89 -8.88
N LEU A 34 4.94 -2.17 -9.24
CA LEU A 34 4.30 -2.53 -10.50
C LEU A 34 2.84 -2.04 -10.57
N LEU A 35 2.07 -2.32 -9.52
CA LEU A 35 0.61 -2.18 -9.56
C LEU A 35 0.05 -1.34 -8.41
N GLY A 36 0.60 -1.48 -7.21
CA GLY A 36 0.05 -0.83 -6.02
C GLY A 36 0.10 0.70 -6.06
N PHE A 37 1.15 1.30 -6.62
CA PHE A 37 1.25 2.76 -6.73
C PHE A 37 0.17 3.33 -7.66
N GLY A 38 -0.12 2.63 -8.75
CA GLY A 38 -1.19 3.03 -9.67
C GLY A 38 -2.57 2.92 -9.04
N PHE A 39 -2.83 1.86 -8.29
CA PHE A 39 -4.11 1.73 -7.57
C PHE A 39 -4.30 2.75 -6.44
N ALA A 40 -3.21 3.21 -5.82
CA ALA A 40 -3.26 4.20 -4.75
C ALA A 40 -3.43 5.64 -5.27
N TYR A 41 -2.66 6.04 -6.29
CA TYR A 41 -2.54 7.44 -6.74
C TYR A 41 -2.85 7.66 -8.22
N GLY A 42 -3.33 6.65 -8.94
CA GLY A 42 -3.85 6.80 -10.30
C GLY A 42 -5.14 7.62 -10.35
N ASP A 43 -5.63 7.85 -11.58
CA ASP A 43 -6.86 8.60 -11.81
C ASP A 43 -8.06 7.83 -11.24
N THR A 44 -8.95 8.53 -10.55
CA THR A 44 -10.00 7.88 -9.77
C THR A 44 -11.09 7.30 -10.66
N VAL A 45 -11.26 5.97 -10.58
CA VAL A 45 -12.38 5.26 -11.20
C VAL A 45 -13.46 5.05 -10.15
N GLY A 46 -14.49 5.89 -10.23
CA GLY A 46 -15.70 5.77 -9.41
C GLY A 46 -15.52 6.03 -7.90
N GLY A 47 -14.36 6.52 -7.44
CA GLY A 47 -14.07 6.78 -6.02
C GLY A 47 -13.55 5.57 -5.23
N PHE A 48 -13.52 4.38 -5.85
CA PHE A 48 -13.15 3.12 -5.22
C PHE A 48 -11.68 2.74 -5.46
N ILE A 49 -11.15 2.97 -6.65
CA ILE A 49 -9.78 2.57 -7.00
C ILE A 49 -9.17 3.58 -7.98
N GLY A 50 -7.85 3.79 -7.86
CA GLY A 50 -7.10 4.50 -8.89
C GLY A 50 -6.85 3.61 -10.10
N ASP A 51 -6.96 4.16 -11.29
CA ASP A 51 -6.55 3.54 -12.55
C ASP A 51 -5.55 4.46 -13.24
N GLY A 52 -4.38 3.93 -13.60
CA GLY A 52 -3.30 4.72 -14.20
C GLY A 52 -2.01 4.74 -13.37
N ASN A 53 -0.93 5.23 -14.00
CA ASN A 53 0.42 5.33 -13.42
C ASN A 53 1.00 4.03 -12.85
N TYR A 54 0.67 2.88 -13.45
CA TYR A 54 1.31 1.60 -13.17
C TYR A 54 2.83 1.69 -13.43
N ALA A 55 3.62 1.01 -12.60
CA ALA A 55 5.07 1.05 -12.63
C ALA A 55 5.70 2.46 -12.54
N ILE A 56 4.98 3.45 -11.98
CA ILE A 56 5.50 4.82 -11.80
C ILE A 56 5.85 5.47 -13.15
N ARG A 57 5.17 5.04 -14.23
CA ARG A 57 5.48 5.45 -15.61
C ARG A 57 5.38 6.96 -15.81
N ASP A 58 4.41 7.61 -15.18
CA ASP A 58 4.11 9.02 -15.44
C ASP A 58 4.88 9.96 -14.49
N ILE A 59 5.35 9.44 -13.35
CA ILE A 59 6.28 10.13 -12.44
C ILE A 59 7.70 10.19 -13.05
N TYR A 60 8.12 9.18 -13.82
CA TYR A 60 9.41 9.20 -14.53
C TYR A 60 9.49 10.31 -15.59
N ASN A 61 8.34 10.73 -16.15
CA ASN A 61 8.26 11.72 -17.21
C ASN A 61 8.12 13.18 -16.71
N GLY A 62 8.28 13.43 -15.41
CA GLY A 62 8.20 14.79 -14.86
C GLY A 62 6.79 15.40 -14.82
N ALA A 63 5.75 14.60 -15.04
CA ALA A 63 4.34 15.01 -14.98
C ALA A 63 3.75 14.95 -13.56
N GLY A 64 4.59 14.83 -12.53
CA GLY A 64 4.17 14.92 -11.13
C GLY A 64 3.78 16.35 -10.79
N GLY A 65 2.49 16.67 -10.96
CA GLY A 65 1.91 17.94 -10.57
C GLY A 65 2.12 18.23 -9.08
N GLU A 66 2.62 19.45 -8.84
CA GLU A 66 2.62 20.26 -7.62
C GLU A 66 3.06 19.60 -6.30
N GLY A 67 4.36 19.34 -6.22
CA GLY A 67 5.05 19.00 -4.97
C GLY A 67 6.49 18.56 -5.22
N GLY A 68 7.30 19.45 -5.77
CA GLY A 68 8.64 19.15 -6.30
C GLY A 68 9.56 18.44 -5.30
N GLY A 69 10.05 17.27 -5.73
CA GLY A 69 11.10 16.50 -5.06
C GLY A 69 10.90 14.98 -5.20
N ASP A 70 11.17 14.44 -6.40
CA ASP A 70 11.24 13.00 -6.72
C ASP A 70 10.05 12.14 -6.26
N GLY A 71 9.13 11.78 -7.18
CA GLY A 71 8.06 10.82 -6.88
C GLY A 71 8.54 9.43 -6.41
N TRP A 72 9.85 9.14 -6.52
CA TRP A 72 10.50 8.01 -5.86
C TRP A 72 10.53 8.12 -4.33
N GLN A 73 10.62 9.32 -3.77
CA GLN A 73 10.55 9.56 -2.32
C GLN A 73 9.15 9.22 -1.79
N GLY A 74 8.11 9.68 -2.50
CA GLY A 74 6.71 9.36 -2.20
C GLY A 74 6.43 7.86 -2.32
N TRP A 75 6.95 7.21 -3.37
CA TRP A 75 6.86 5.75 -3.49
C TRP A 75 7.58 5.02 -2.35
N PHE A 76 8.81 5.41 -2.02
CA PHE A 76 9.59 4.77 -0.97
C PHE A 76 8.91 4.89 0.40
N PHE A 77 8.36 6.08 0.68
CA PHE A 77 7.56 6.31 1.88
C PHE A 77 6.35 5.36 1.93
N GLN A 78 5.58 5.26 0.84
CA GLN A 78 4.39 4.41 0.80
C GLN A 78 4.70 2.91 0.79
N TRP A 79 5.81 2.51 0.17
CA TRP A 79 6.32 1.15 0.24
C TRP A 79 6.63 0.74 1.68
N ALA A 80 7.25 1.63 2.48
CA ALA A 80 7.58 1.33 3.87
C ALA A 80 6.32 0.99 4.70
N PHE A 81 5.22 1.71 4.49
CA PHE A 81 3.93 1.41 5.13
C PHE A 81 3.27 0.14 4.57
N THR A 82 3.35 -0.08 3.26
CA THR A 82 2.85 -1.31 2.62
C THR A 82 3.56 -2.55 3.18
N GLY A 83 4.89 -2.49 3.31
CA GLY A 83 5.70 -3.55 3.91
C GLY A 83 5.41 -3.76 5.40
N ALA A 84 5.20 -2.68 6.14
CA ALA A 84 4.76 -2.76 7.54
C ALA A 84 3.39 -3.46 7.67
N ALA A 85 2.43 -3.12 6.81
CA ALA A 85 1.11 -3.73 6.79
C ALA A 85 1.15 -5.24 6.48
N ALA A 86 1.96 -5.64 5.50
CA ALA A 86 2.16 -7.07 5.18
C ALA A 86 2.78 -7.83 6.37
N THR A 87 3.83 -7.26 6.99
CA THR A 87 4.57 -7.91 8.08
C THR A 87 3.80 -8.03 9.39
N ILE A 88 2.85 -7.13 9.68
CA ILE A 88 1.97 -7.27 10.86
C ILE A 88 1.20 -8.60 10.81
N VAL A 89 0.74 -9.00 9.62
CA VAL A 89 0.01 -10.26 9.46
C VAL A 89 0.94 -11.46 9.39
N ALA A 90 2.20 -11.29 8.95
CA ALA A 90 3.24 -12.31 9.10
C ALA A 90 3.41 -12.74 10.56
N GLY A 91 3.53 -11.76 11.45
CA GLY A 91 3.74 -11.97 12.87
C GLY A 91 2.56 -12.64 13.57
N SER A 92 1.32 -12.33 13.17
CA SER A 92 0.12 -12.93 13.77
C SER A 92 -0.07 -14.40 13.39
N VAL A 93 0.43 -14.82 12.22
CA VAL A 93 0.28 -16.18 11.69
C VAL A 93 1.61 -16.96 11.72
N ALA A 94 2.55 -16.52 12.55
CA ALA A 94 3.83 -17.17 12.75
C ALA A 94 3.65 -18.66 13.16
N GLU A 95 4.57 -19.52 12.70
CA GLU A 95 4.64 -20.98 12.96
C GLU A 95 3.52 -21.89 12.41
N ARG A 96 2.37 -21.37 11.99
CA ARG A 96 1.20 -22.20 11.60
C ARG A 96 0.81 -22.17 10.12
N CYS A 97 1.47 -21.34 9.31
CA CYS A 97 1.16 -21.20 7.89
C CYS A 97 2.24 -21.73 6.95
N LYS A 98 1.76 -22.41 5.88
CA LYS A 98 2.58 -22.76 4.71
C LYS A 98 3.13 -21.46 4.08
N ILE A 99 4.41 -21.46 3.76
CA ILE A 99 5.13 -20.31 3.19
C ILE A 99 4.47 -19.87 1.88
N GLU A 100 4.05 -20.83 1.05
CA GLU A 100 3.43 -20.60 -0.26
C GLU A 100 2.11 -19.82 -0.15
N ALA A 101 1.20 -20.24 0.73
CA ALA A 101 -0.08 -19.57 0.95
C ALA A 101 0.12 -18.15 1.50
N TYR A 102 1.12 -17.99 2.37
CA TYR A 102 1.48 -16.69 2.92
C TYR A 102 2.05 -15.73 1.87
N PHE A 103 2.85 -16.25 0.93
CA PHE A 103 3.41 -15.44 -0.16
C PHE A 103 2.33 -14.88 -1.09
N VAL A 104 1.34 -15.70 -1.47
CA VAL A 104 0.20 -15.25 -2.28
C VAL A 104 -0.60 -14.17 -1.55
N TYR A 105 -0.81 -14.35 -0.24
CA TYR A 105 -1.45 -13.36 0.61
C TYR A 105 -0.67 -12.03 0.62
N SER A 106 0.64 -12.09 0.82
CA SER A 106 1.53 -10.92 0.87
C SER A 106 1.45 -10.11 -0.44
N ILE A 107 1.51 -10.79 -1.60
CA ILE A 107 1.32 -10.16 -2.92
C ILE A 107 -0.04 -9.46 -2.99
N PHE A 108 -1.11 -10.13 -2.57
CA PHE A 108 -2.47 -9.58 -2.67
C PHE A 108 -2.66 -8.35 -1.78
N VAL A 109 -2.10 -8.35 -0.57
CA VAL A 109 -2.11 -7.20 0.32
C VAL A 109 -1.34 -6.03 -0.26
N SER A 110 -0.13 -6.26 -0.75
CA SER A 110 0.73 -5.21 -1.30
C SER A 110 0.22 -4.64 -2.63
N THR A 111 -0.50 -5.45 -3.41
CA THR A 111 -0.99 -5.05 -4.73
C THR A 111 -2.38 -4.44 -4.68
N PHE A 112 -3.28 -4.95 -3.84
CA PHE A 112 -4.69 -4.60 -3.93
C PHE A 112 -5.23 -4.02 -2.62
N ILE A 113 -5.17 -4.76 -1.52
CA ILE A 113 -5.83 -4.36 -0.27
C ILE A 113 -5.27 -3.04 0.26
N TYR A 114 -3.95 -2.95 0.42
CA TYR A 114 -3.33 -1.75 0.99
C TYR A 114 -3.47 -0.53 0.04
N PRO A 115 -3.13 -0.63 -1.26
CA PRO A 115 -3.33 0.46 -2.21
C PRO A 115 -4.75 1.02 -2.30
N VAL A 116 -5.77 0.17 -2.27
CA VAL A 116 -7.18 0.59 -2.31
C VAL A 116 -7.53 1.41 -1.06
N VAL A 117 -7.06 1.00 0.11
CA VAL A 117 -7.27 1.77 1.35
C VAL A 117 -6.52 3.11 1.31
N VAL A 118 -5.30 3.12 0.77
CA VAL A 118 -4.56 4.37 0.55
C VAL A 118 -5.32 5.30 -0.41
N HIS A 119 -5.90 4.76 -1.48
CA HIS A 119 -6.70 5.54 -2.42
C HIS A 119 -7.91 6.20 -1.72
N TRP A 120 -8.58 5.47 -0.83
CA TRP A 120 -9.72 6.01 -0.08
C TRP A 120 -9.33 7.11 0.89
N VAL A 121 -8.22 6.96 1.61
CA VAL A 121 -7.89 7.88 2.72
C VAL A 121 -6.96 9.01 2.27
N TRP A 122 -5.97 8.70 1.44
CA TRP A 122 -4.89 9.61 1.03
C TRP A 122 -4.88 9.93 -0.46
N GLY A 123 -5.69 9.23 -1.26
CA GLY A 123 -5.95 9.56 -2.67
C GLY A 123 -7.15 10.49 -2.83
N SER A 124 -7.87 10.37 -3.94
CA SER A 124 -9.15 11.07 -4.19
C SER A 124 -10.36 10.15 -4.10
N GLY A 125 -10.25 9.07 -3.30
CA GLY A 125 -11.35 8.16 -3.02
C GLY A 125 -12.34 8.66 -1.95
N TYR A 126 -13.34 7.83 -1.65
CA TYR A 126 -14.51 8.21 -0.85
C TYR A 126 -14.25 8.79 0.54
N LEU A 127 -13.16 8.38 1.21
CA LEU A 127 -12.86 8.77 2.58
C LEU A 127 -11.80 9.88 2.64
N SER A 128 -11.43 10.43 1.49
CA SER A 128 -10.35 11.38 1.40
C SER A 128 -10.84 12.75 1.83
N ALA A 129 -10.06 13.41 2.69
CA ALA A 129 -10.26 14.82 3.00
C ALA A 129 -10.22 15.71 1.74
N TRP A 130 -9.60 15.23 0.66
CA TRP A 130 -9.44 15.90 -0.64
C TRP A 130 -10.46 15.45 -1.69
N GLY A 131 -11.23 14.38 -1.44
CA GLY A 131 -12.29 13.85 -2.30
C GLY A 131 -13.68 14.43 -2.00
N ALA A 132 -13.79 15.24 -0.95
CA ALA A 132 -14.96 16.04 -0.64
C ALA A 132 -15.19 17.07 -1.77
N MET A 133 -16.16 16.83 -2.65
CA MET A 133 -16.52 17.76 -3.70
C MET A 133 -16.72 19.16 -3.11
N PRO A 134 -16.06 20.21 -3.63
CA PRO A 134 -16.33 21.58 -3.19
C PRO A 134 -17.81 21.89 -3.37
N ASP A 135 -18.46 22.47 -2.37
CA ASP A 135 -19.77 23.09 -2.54
C ASP A 135 -19.71 24.27 -3.54
N GLU A 136 -20.85 24.85 -3.94
CA GLU A 136 -20.89 26.09 -4.75
C GLU A 136 -20.09 27.25 -4.11
N ASN A 137 -19.76 27.14 -2.82
CA ASN A 137 -18.98 28.07 -2.03
C ASN A 137 -17.48 27.71 -1.87
N GLY A 138 -17.02 26.57 -2.41
CA GLY A 138 -15.62 26.13 -2.34
C GLY A 138 -15.21 25.34 -1.08
N ASP A 139 -16.15 25.02 -0.20
CA ASP A 139 -15.89 24.25 1.02
C ASP A 139 -15.97 22.73 0.80
N ALA A 140 -15.03 21.99 1.42
CA ALA A 140 -14.98 20.54 1.38
C ALA A 140 -16.07 19.91 2.26
N ARG A 141 -17.06 19.24 1.64
CA ARG A 141 -18.12 18.48 2.37
C ARG A 141 -17.93 16.95 2.28
N PRO A 142 -18.10 16.21 3.40
CA PRO A 142 -18.11 14.75 3.38
C PRO A 142 -19.34 14.21 2.61
N ILE A 143 -19.14 13.18 1.79
CA ILE A 143 -20.12 12.61 0.83
C ILE A 143 -21.40 12.03 1.48
N LEU A 144 -21.47 11.95 2.83
CA LEU A 144 -22.57 11.30 3.55
C LEU A 144 -23.75 12.20 3.95
N GLN A 145 -23.92 13.39 3.36
CA GLN A 145 -25.06 14.28 3.65
C GLN A 145 -26.10 14.38 2.53
N TYR A 146 -26.48 13.27 1.90
CA TYR A 146 -27.70 13.22 1.08
C TYR A 146 -28.65 12.11 1.54
N ASN A 147 -29.53 12.47 2.47
CA ASN A 147 -30.92 12.02 2.56
C ASN A 147 -31.76 13.18 3.11
#